data_AF-A0A9Q0YJ02-F1
#
_entry.id   AF-A0A9Q0YJ02-F1
#
_cell.length_a   1.000
_cell.length_b   1.000
_cell.length_c   1.000
_cell.angle_alpha   90.00
_cell.angle_beta   90.00
_cell.angle_gamma   90.00
#
_symmetry.space_group_name_H-M   'P 1'
#
loop_
_entity.id
_entity.type
_entity.pdbx_description
1 polymer ?
#
loop_
_entity_poly.entity_id
_entity_poly.type
_entity_poly.pdbx_seq_one_letter_code
_entity_poly.pdbx_strand_id
1 'polypeptide(L)'
;MKYPSTTYKKADATVVAQDFLAAAVEDIFKNEMFSLDTPLARAVKELAVHVQSLLGTTVFMSFAQKTVDALWKIVKKIQGSAWTDKLKGDMWHQFHLYRSAAETLERWQRTLSNAKIARKPEEEVFLLQHLLQKMFSALLGTLLETDMPAQILNVCPQGMDKSEEQALRYCAGYVPFKLRKRYMKMKGNDVAAQYVDILSSWSEGKSSHDADSLLDYTTKWIDVQNRGGLFKINDNVFILFKMMEETVRATVQVKNINRLQDENLQSLLLKKMEGDQRLLSRWNSVCNNLVSEGSSKLRTEVFKCFIKMRCESFIKVYLHIRKQNSENVSKKMEKSLRKELNKEKK
;
A
#
# COMPACT_ATOMS: atom_id res chain seq x y z
N MET A 1 2.27 -20.58 -14.16
CA MET A 1 2.47 -20.58 -12.69
C MET A 1 1.54 -21.64 -12.13
N LYS A 2 2.06 -22.70 -11.48
CA LYS A 2 1.20 -23.64 -10.73
C LYS A 2 0.83 -22.94 -9.42
N TYR A 3 -0.45 -22.71 -9.18
CA TYR A 3 -0.92 -22.15 -7.92
C TYR A 3 -0.62 -23.14 -6.78
N PRO A 4 -0.32 -22.66 -5.56
CA PRO A 4 -0.21 -23.52 -4.39
C PRO A 4 -1.47 -24.38 -4.25
N SER A 5 -1.31 -25.60 -3.74
CA SER A 5 -2.45 -26.44 -3.35
C SER A 5 -3.29 -25.69 -2.32
N THR A 6 -4.57 -25.46 -2.62
CA THR A 6 -5.51 -24.73 -1.75
C THR A 6 -5.60 -25.41 -0.38
N THR A 7 -5.31 -24.65 0.67
CA THR A 7 -5.31 -25.12 2.06
C THR A 7 -6.52 -24.62 2.82
N TYR A 8 -7.02 -23.41 2.53
CA TYR A 8 -8.17 -22.83 3.21
C TYR A 8 -9.49 -23.34 2.61
N LYS A 9 -10.30 -23.98 3.43
CA LYS A 9 -11.57 -24.61 3.03
C LYS A 9 -12.74 -23.87 3.65
N LYS A 10 -13.93 -24.17 3.11
CA LYS A 10 -15.21 -23.66 3.65
C LYS A 10 -15.33 -23.94 5.15
N ALA A 11 -14.97 -25.15 5.57
CA ALA A 11 -15.06 -25.56 6.98
C ALA A 11 -14.26 -24.63 7.90
N ASP A 12 -13.04 -24.25 7.48
CA ASP A 12 -12.18 -23.34 8.22
C ASP A 12 -12.84 -21.96 8.35
N ALA A 13 -13.39 -21.43 7.24
CA ALA A 13 -14.13 -20.17 7.25
C ALA A 13 -15.37 -20.21 8.17
N THR A 14 -16.09 -21.32 8.21
CA THR A 14 -17.27 -21.48 9.07
C THR A 14 -16.89 -21.50 10.56
N VAL A 15 -15.73 -22.06 10.93
CA VAL A 15 -15.23 -22.07 12.31
C VAL A 15 -14.97 -20.65 12.83
N VAL A 16 -14.31 -19.81 12.02
CA VAL A 16 -13.96 -18.43 12.38
C VAL A 16 -15.06 -17.41 12.07
N ALA A 17 -16.25 -17.85 11.66
CA ALA A 17 -17.32 -16.96 11.22
C ALA A 17 -17.77 -15.97 12.30
N GLN A 18 -17.79 -16.45 13.56
CA GLN A 18 -18.12 -15.61 14.70
C GLN A 18 -17.05 -14.55 14.96
N ASP A 19 -15.78 -14.89 14.78
CA ASP A 19 -14.66 -13.95 14.97
C ASP A 19 -14.72 -12.82 13.93
N PHE A 20 -15.09 -13.14 12.68
CA PHE A 20 -15.31 -12.12 11.66
C PHE A 20 -16.45 -11.16 12.02
N LEU A 21 -17.56 -11.68 12.55
CA LEU A 21 -18.67 -10.84 12.99
C LEU A 21 -18.26 -9.98 14.19
N ALA A 22 -17.58 -10.56 15.17
CA ALA A 22 -17.11 -9.85 16.35
C ALA A 22 -16.15 -8.70 15.99
N ALA A 23 -15.15 -8.97 15.14
CA ALA A 23 -14.23 -7.97 14.65
C ALA A 23 -14.94 -6.86 13.85
N ALA A 24 -15.95 -7.21 13.04
CA ALA A 24 -16.75 -6.25 12.29
C ALA A 24 -17.57 -5.33 13.20
N VAL A 25 -18.11 -5.85 14.31
CA VAL A 25 -18.81 -5.04 15.32
C VAL A 25 -17.84 -4.15 16.08
N GLU A 26 -16.66 -4.67 16.44
CA GLU A 26 -15.63 -3.89 17.14
C GLU A 26 -15.10 -2.71 16.30
N ASP A 27 -14.99 -2.89 14.97
CA ASP A 27 -14.53 -1.83 14.05
C ASP A 27 -15.40 -0.58 14.13
N ILE A 28 -16.70 -0.71 14.41
CA ILE A 28 -17.63 0.42 14.52
C ILE A 28 -17.19 1.42 15.59
N PHE A 29 -16.60 0.94 16.68
CA PHE A 29 -16.14 1.80 17.77
C PHE A 29 -14.80 2.47 17.49
N LYS A 30 -14.03 1.94 16.52
CA LYS A 30 -12.70 2.44 16.13
C LYS A 30 -12.73 3.29 14.86
N ASN A 31 -13.76 3.13 14.03
CA ASN A 31 -13.83 3.71 12.69
C ASN A 31 -14.27 5.18 12.72
N GLU A 32 -13.51 6.03 12.03
CA GLU A 32 -13.73 7.49 11.95
C GLU A 32 -15.13 7.85 11.44
N MET A 33 -15.73 7.02 10.59
CA MET A 33 -17.09 7.26 10.10
C MET A 33 -18.11 7.35 11.24
N PHE A 34 -17.92 6.57 12.30
CA PHE A 34 -18.83 6.56 13.45
C PHE A 34 -18.34 7.47 14.59
N SER A 35 -17.14 8.05 14.52
CA SER A 35 -16.71 9.08 15.46
C SER A 35 -17.38 10.43 15.21
N LEU A 36 -18.03 10.60 14.06
CA LEU A 36 -18.84 11.78 13.75
C LEU A 36 -20.04 11.88 14.68
N ASP A 37 -20.28 13.07 15.24
CA ASP A 37 -21.42 13.33 16.12
C ASP A 37 -22.71 13.58 15.34
N THR A 38 -23.15 12.56 14.60
CA THR A 38 -24.43 12.58 13.88
C THR A 38 -25.46 11.69 14.60
N PRO A 39 -26.77 12.03 14.54
CA PRO A 39 -27.81 11.21 15.16
C PRO A 39 -27.78 9.75 14.69
N LEU A 40 -27.54 9.52 13.39
CA LEU A 40 -27.47 8.17 12.83
C LEU A 40 -26.22 7.41 13.31
N ALA A 41 -25.04 8.04 13.35
CA ALA A 41 -23.82 7.38 13.82
C ALA A 41 -23.94 6.97 15.30
N ARG A 42 -24.58 7.80 16.13
CA ARG A 42 -24.86 7.49 17.54
C ARG A 42 -25.82 6.31 17.67
N ALA A 43 -26.92 6.33 16.92
CA ALA A 43 -27.92 5.25 16.93
C ALA A 43 -27.34 3.92 16.43
N VAL A 44 -26.50 3.95 15.39
CA VAL A 44 -25.80 2.75 14.89
C VAL A 44 -24.81 2.22 15.91
N LYS A 45 -24.08 3.09 16.62
CA LYS A 45 -23.19 2.68 17.73
C LYS A 45 -23.98 2.04 18.87
N GLU A 46 -25.10 2.64 19.27
CA GLU A 46 -25.99 2.05 20.29
C GLU A 46 -26.50 0.68 19.85
N LEU A 47 -26.97 0.55 18.60
CA LEU A 47 -27.38 -0.74 18.05
C LEU A 47 -26.22 -1.76 18.05
N ALA A 48 -25.01 -1.32 17.71
CA ALA A 48 -23.82 -2.16 17.74
C ALA A 48 -23.47 -2.64 19.15
N VAL A 49 -23.67 -1.83 20.20
CA VAL A 49 -23.50 -2.26 21.61
C VAL A 49 -24.45 -3.41 21.95
N HIS A 50 -25.72 -3.33 21.56
CA HIS A 50 -26.70 -4.40 21.79
C HIS A 50 -26.34 -5.68 21.02
N VAL A 51 -25.84 -5.54 19.79
CA VAL A 51 -25.34 -6.68 19.01
C VAL A 51 -24.11 -7.28 19.68
N GLN A 52 -23.19 -6.44 20.15
CA GLN A 52 -21.94 -6.87 20.79
C GLN A 52 -22.19 -7.70 22.05
N SER A 53 -23.15 -7.29 22.90
CA SER A 53 -23.48 -8.02 24.13
C SER A 53 -24.13 -9.39 23.88
N LEU A 54 -24.65 -9.63 22.68
CA LEU A 54 -25.27 -10.89 22.27
C LEU A 54 -24.41 -11.71 21.30
N LEU A 55 -23.16 -11.28 21.07
CA LEU A 55 -22.18 -12.10 20.34
C LEU A 55 -21.97 -13.43 21.09
N GLY A 56 -21.98 -14.54 20.35
CA GLY A 56 -21.89 -15.89 20.92
C GLY A 56 -23.22 -16.53 21.31
N THR A 57 -24.33 -15.80 21.23
CA THR A 57 -25.64 -16.45 21.25
C THR A 57 -25.86 -17.27 19.97
N THR A 58 -26.67 -18.32 20.06
CA THR A 58 -26.99 -19.21 18.93
C THR A 58 -27.58 -18.46 17.74
N VAL A 59 -28.32 -17.38 18.00
CA VAL A 59 -28.92 -16.50 16.98
C VAL A 59 -27.85 -15.81 16.13
N PHE A 60 -26.87 -15.16 16.77
CA PHE A 60 -25.80 -14.46 16.06
C PHE A 60 -24.75 -15.41 15.47
N MET A 61 -24.48 -16.55 16.12
CA MET A 61 -23.63 -17.61 15.54
C MET A 61 -24.24 -18.15 14.23
N SER A 62 -25.54 -18.44 14.24
CA SER A 62 -26.27 -18.90 13.04
C SER A 62 -26.26 -17.86 11.92
N PHE A 63 -26.44 -16.58 12.26
CA PHE A 63 -26.31 -15.48 11.30
C PHE A 63 -24.90 -15.41 10.71
N ALA A 64 -23.86 -15.43 11.55
CA ALA A 64 -22.47 -15.35 11.14
C ALA A 64 -22.09 -16.49 10.18
N GLN A 65 -22.41 -17.74 10.55
CA GLN A 65 -22.15 -18.92 9.73
C GLN A 65 -22.85 -18.85 8.38
N LYS A 66 -24.15 -18.52 8.36
CA LYS A 66 -24.91 -18.40 7.11
C LYS A 66 -24.41 -17.27 6.21
N THR A 67 -23.92 -16.18 6.81
CA THR A 67 -23.32 -15.06 6.08
C THR A 67 -21.98 -15.47 5.47
N VAL A 68 -21.08 -16.07 6.26
CA VAL A 68 -19.80 -16.57 5.76
C VAL A 68 -19.99 -17.65 4.68
N ASP A 69 -20.98 -18.53 4.84
CA ASP A 69 -21.33 -19.52 3.82
C ASP A 69 -21.73 -18.89 2.48
N ALA A 70 -22.47 -17.79 2.51
CA ALA A 70 -22.86 -17.05 1.31
C ALA A 70 -21.65 -16.33 0.69
N LEU A 71 -20.85 -15.64 1.52
CA LEU A 71 -19.63 -14.96 1.10
C LEU A 71 -18.59 -15.96 0.55
N TRP A 72 -18.50 -17.17 1.10
CA TRP A 72 -17.64 -18.24 0.62
C TRP A 72 -17.96 -18.62 -0.82
N LYS A 73 -19.25 -18.70 -1.18
CA LYS A 73 -19.66 -19.00 -2.57
C LYS A 73 -19.18 -17.95 -3.56
N ILE A 74 -18.95 -16.72 -3.09
CA ILE A 74 -18.42 -15.61 -3.89
C ILE A 74 -16.89 -15.76 -4.00
N VAL A 75 -16.17 -15.87 -2.87
CA VAL A 75 -14.70 -15.88 -2.87
C VAL A 75 -14.08 -17.18 -3.39
N LYS A 76 -14.77 -18.33 -3.27
CA LYS A 76 -14.24 -19.63 -3.75
C LYS A 76 -13.97 -19.65 -5.25
N LYS A 77 -14.67 -18.80 -6.04
CA LYS A 77 -14.46 -18.70 -7.50
C LYS A 77 -13.04 -18.25 -7.84
N ILE A 78 -12.36 -17.64 -6.87
CA ILE A 78 -11.01 -17.15 -6.99
C ILE A 78 -9.97 -18.23 -6.69
N GLN A 79 -10.32 -19.22 -5.87
CA GLN A 79 -9.40 -20.30 -5.53
C GLN A 79 -8.98 -21.05 -6.79
N GLY A 80 -7.66 -21.14 -7.03
CA GLY A 80 -7.08 -21.78 -8.20
C GLY A 80 -7.20 -21.01 -9.52
N SER A 81 -7.84 -19.84 -9.52
CA SER A 81 -7.99 -18.97 -10.69
C SER A 81 -6.92 -17.89 -10.73
N ALA A 82 -6.58 -17.42 -11.93
CA ALA A 82 -5.70 -16.27 -12.07
C ALA A 82 -6.40 -14.98 -11.57
N TRP A 83 -5.73 -14.27 -10.67
CA TRP A 83 -6.21 -13.00 -10.10
C TRP A 83 -6.16 -11.87 -11.15
N THR A 84 -7.19 -11.83 -11.99
CA THR A 84 -7.36 -10.88 -13.10
C THR A 84 -8.38 -9.80 -12.75
N ASP A 85 -8.32 -8.64 -13.42
CA ASP A 85 -9.26 -7.53 -13.21
C ASP A 85 -10.72 -7.96 -13.46
N LYS A 86 -10.93 -8.84 -14.45
CA LYS A 86 -12.26 -9.41 -14.73
C LYS A 86 -12.78 -10.22 -13.53
N LEU A 87 -11.95 -11.11 -12.98
CA LEU A 87 -12.33 -11.93 -11.83
C LEU A 87 -12.60 -11.07 -10.59
N LYS A 88 -11.79 -10.02 -10.36
CA LYS A 88 -12.04 -9.04 -9.30
C LYS A 88 -13.39 -8.34 -9.48
N GLY A 89 -13.66 -7.86 -10.70
CA GLY A 89 -14.92 -7.20 -11.04
C GLY A 89 -16.12 -8.10 -10.80
N ASP A 90 -16.07 -9.34 -11.29
CA ASP A 90 -17.13 -10.33 -11.09
C ASP A 90 -17.34 -10.66 -9.60
N MET A 91 -16.27 -10.81 -8.82
CA MET A 91 -16.35 -11.05 -7.37
C MET A 91 -17.04 -9.89 -6.66
N TRP A 92 -16.59 -8.66 -6.87
CA TRP A 92 -17.17 -7.47 -6.23
C TRP A 92 -18.62 -7.26 -6.66
N HIS A 93 -18.94 -7.49 -7.93
CA HIS A 93 -20.31 -7.44 -8.42
C HIS A 93 -21.22 -8.43 -7.68
N GLN A 94 -20.79 -9.68 -7.53
CA GLN A 94 -21.53 -10.71 -6.80
C GLN A 94 -21.67 -10.39 -5.30
N PHE A 95 -20.63 -9.83 -4.69
CA PHE A 95 -20.70 -9.32 -3.32
C PHE A 95 -21.73 -8.21 -3.18
N HIS A 96 -21.71 -7.22 -4.08
CA HIS A 96 -22.69 -6.13 -4.04
C HIS A 96 -24.12 -6.63 -4.25
N LEU A 97 -24.35 -7.56 -5.18
CA LEU A 97 -25.66 -8.21 -5.35
C LEU A 97 -26.12 -8.89 -4.06
N TYR A 98 -25.26 -9.66 -3.40
CA TYR A 98 -25.58 -10.26 -2.09
C TYR A 98 -25.86 -9.21 -1.01
N ARG A 99 -25.06 -8.15 -0.97
CA ARG A 99 -25.14 -7.06 0.00
C ARG A 99 -26.42 -6.23 -0.12
N SER A 100 -26.96 -6.11 -1.33
CA SER A 100 -28.20 -5.38 -1.63
C SER A 100 -29.43 -6.28 -1.74
N ALA A 101 -29.29 -7.61 -1.58
CA ALA A 101 -30.39 -8.55 -1.71
C ALA A 101 -31.39 -8.40 -0.55
N ALA A 102 -32.69 -8.44 -0.86
CA ALA A 102 -33.76 -8.35 0.13
C ALA A 102 -33.67 -9.49 1.16
N GLU A 103 -33.33 -10.70 0.71
CA GLU A 103 -33.20 -11.89 1.55
C GLU A 103 -32.06 -11.74 2.58
N THR A 104 -31.03 -10.97 2.26
CA THR A 104 -29.93 -10.68 3.19
C THR A 104 -30.40 -9.74 4.29
N LEU A 105 -31.15 -8.68 3.94
CA LEU A 105 -31.73 -7.75 4.89
C LEU A 105 -32.78 -8.45 5.78
N GLU A 106 -33.69 -9.23 5.21
CA GLU A 106 -34.70 -9.99 5.95
C GLU A 106 -34.08 -10.95 6.96
N ARG A 107 -32.98 -11.60 6.59
CA ARG A 107 -32.25 -12.49 7.50
C ARG A 107 -31.68 -11.71 8.69
N TRP A 108 -31.14 -10.53 8.43
CA TRP A 108 -30.63 -9.66 9.49
C TRP A 108 -31.74 -9.16 10.41
N GLN A 109 -32.84 -8.67 9.84
CA GLN A 109 -34.03 -8.26 10.57
C GLN A 109 -34.58 -9.38 11.45
N ARG A 110 -34.66 -10.61 10.92
CA ARG A 110 -35.08 -11.79 11.69
C ARG A 110 -34.12 -12.08 12.85
N THR A 111 -32.82 -11.92 12.63
CA THR A 111 -31.78 -12.11 13.65
C THR A 111 -31.97 -11.11 14.79
N LEU A 112 -32.13 -9.81 14.47
CA LEU A 112 -32.38 -8.76 15.45
C LEU A 112 -33.72 -8.94 16.20
N SER A 113 -34.78 -9.36 15.50
CA SER A 113 -36.09 -9.64 16.11
C SER A 113 -36.04 -10.83 17.07
N ASN A 114 -35.35 -11.91 16.69
CA ASN A 114 -35.17 -13.08 17.56
C ASN A 114 -34.35 -12.73 18.81
N ALA A 115 -33.42 -11.79 18.68
CA ALA A 115 -32.64 -11.23 19.79
C ALA A 115 -33.40 -10.16 20.60
N LYS A 116 -34.64 -9.81 20.21
CA LYS A 116 -35.46 -8.75 20.82
C LYS A 116 -34.77 -7.37 20.89
N ILE A 117 -33.93 -7.06 19.91
CA ILE A 117 -33.26 -5.77 19.81
C ILE A 117 -34.20 -4.76 19.13
N ALA A 118 -34.49 -3.65 19.80
CA ALA A 118 -35.22 -2.52 19.22
C ALA A 118 -34.30 -1.74 18.26
N ARG A 119 -34.83 -1.34 17.11
CA ARG A 119 -34.10 -0.57 16.09
C ARG A 119 -35.03 0.16 15.13
N LYS A 120 -34.49 1.14 14.42
CA LYS A 120 -35.14 1.76 13.24
C LYS A 120 -34.60 1.15 11.94
N PRO A 121 -35.36 1.22 10.83
CA PRO A 121 -34.95 0.66 9.54
C PRO A 121 -33.58 1.18 9.04
N GLU A 122 -33.30 2.47 9.21
CA GLU A 122 -32.05 3.08 8.74
C GLU A 122 -30.83 2.55 9.51
N GLU A 123 -30.98 2.35 10.82
CA GLU A 123 -29.91 1.86 11.71
C GLU A 123 -29.51 0.43 11.35
N GLU A 124 -30.49 -0.45 11.13
CA GLU A 124 -30.22 -1.85 10.79
C GLU A 124 -29.61 -2.02 9.40
N VAL A 125 -30.04 -1.21 8.43
CA VAL A 125 -29.46 -1.22 7.08
C VAL A 125 -28.01 -0.76 7.16
N PHE A 126 -27.74 0.38 7.81
CA PHE A 126 -26.39 0.93 7.87
C PHE A 126 -25.42 0.00 8.59
N LEU A 127 -25.85 -0.56 9.73
CA LEU A 127 -25.07 -1.55 10.47
C LEU A 127 -24.79 -2.79 9.61
N LEU A 128 -25.82 -3.35 8.95
CA LEU A 128 -25.65 -4.54 8.10
C LEU A 128 -24.65 -4.30 6.96
N GLN A 129 -24.75 -3.16 6.27
CA GLN A 129 -23.82 -2.83 5.18
C GLN A 129 -22.37 -2.80 5.67
N HIS A 130 -22.12 -2.23 6.85
CA HIS A 130 -20.80 -2.20 7.47
C HIS A 130 -20.32 -3.60 7.84
N LEU A 131 -21.15 -4.38 8.53
CA LEU A 131 -20.81 -5.74 8.96
C LEU A 131 -20.46 -6.64 7.77
N LEU A 132 -21.28 -6.62 6.71
CA LEU A 132 -21.04 -7.41 5.50
C LEU A 132 -19.72 -7.03 4.81
N GLN A 133 -19.41 -5.73 4.71
CA GLN A 133 -18.16 -5.25 4.12
C GLN A 133 -16.95 -5.74 4.92
N LYS A 134 -16.99 -5.65 6.24
CA LYS A 134 -15.89 -6.07 7.11
C LYS A 134 -15.72 -7.58 7.14
N MET A 135 -16.81 -8.33 7.27
CA MET A 135 -16.77 -9.80 7.21
C MET A 135 -16.24 -10.30 5.86
N PHE A 136 -16.67 -9.69 4.75
CA PHE A 136 -16.15 -10.04 3.42
C PHE A 136 -14.67 -9.74 3.28
N SER A 137 -14.23 -8.57 3.77
CA SER A 137 -12.82 -8.17 3.73
C SER A 137 -11.93 -9.08 4.58
N ALA A 138 -12.39 -9.47 5.77
CA ALA A 138 -11.68 -10.39 6.66
C ALA A 138 -11.61 -11.81 6.07
N LEU A 139 -12.72 -12.31 5.52
CA LEU A 139 -12.75 -13.61 4.84
C LEU A 139 -11.80 -13.63 3.64
N LEU A 140 -11.85 -12.60 2.81
CA LEU A 140 -10.98 -12.48 1.65
C LEU A 140 -9.51 -12.37 2.08
N GLY A 141 -9.21 -11.54 3.09
CA GLY A 141 -7.87 -11.42 3.66
C GLY A 141 -7.32 -12.77 4.12
N THR A 142 -8.10 -13.52 4.91
CA THR A 142 -7.71 -14.85 5.41
C THR A 142 -7.46 -15.84 4.28
N LEU A 143 -8.32 -15.86 3.25
CA LEU A 143 -8.17 -16.71 2.08
C LEU A 143 -6.90 -16.34 1.30
N LEU A 144 -6.66 -15.05 1.08
CA LEU A 144 -5.48 -14.55 0.39
C LEU A 144 -4.21 -14.86 1.20
N GLU A 145 -4.20 -14.68 2.50
CA GLU A 145 -3.07 -14.99 3.37
C GLU A 145 -2.77 -16.49 3.47
N THR A 146 -3.78 -17.36 3.38
CA THR A 146 -3.60 -18.81 3.54
C THR A 146 -3.27 -19.50 2.22
N ASP A 147 -3.98 -19.17 1.13
CA ASP A 147 -3.83 -19.85 -0.16
C ASP A 147 -2.88 -19.13 -1.12
N MET A 148 -2.72 -17.82 -0.94
CA MET A 148 -1.74 -17.00 -1.64
C MET A 148 -0.93 -16.21 -0.63
N PRO A 149 -0.33 -16.88 0.38
CA PRO A 149 0.40 -16.20 1.43
C PRO A 149 1.24 -15.14 0.77
N ALA A 150 1.31 -13.98 1.40
CA ALA A 150 2.52 -13.23 1.22
C ALA A 150 3.64 -14.21 1.51
N GLN A 151 4.22 -14.75 0.43
CA GLN A 151 5.63 -14.65 0.22
C GLN A 151 5.99 -13.21 0.65
N ILE A 152 6.11 -13.01 1.97
CA ILE A 152 7.35 -12.53 2.55
C ILE A 152 8.37 -13.55 2.04
N LEU A 153 8.66 -13.46 0.74
CA LEU A 153 10.00 -13.68 0.35
C LEU A 153 10.69 -12.62 1.20
N ASN A 154 11.34 -13.08 2.27
CA ASN A 154 12.64 -12.54 2.62
C ASN A 154 13.50 -12.67 1.35
N VAL A 155 13.16 -11.95 0.28
CA VAL A 155 14.14 -11.46 -0.66
C VAL A 155 14.87 -10.51 0.25
N CYS A 156 15.92 -11.02 0.90
CA CYS A 156 17.01 -10.16 1.30
C CYS A 156 17.24 -9.28 0.08
N PRO A 157 16.94 -7.96 0.13
CA PRO A 157 17.11 -7.13 -1.04
C PRO A 157 18.51 -7.43 -1.52
N GLN A 158 18.66 -7.94 -2.75
CA GLN A 158 20.00 -8.17 -3.28
C GLN A 158 20.73 -6.85 -3.07
N GLY A 159 21.84 -6.93 -2.32
CA GLY A 159 22.64 -5.76 -1.99
C GLY A 159 22.89 -4.98 -3.26
N MET A 160 22.81 -3.65 -3.18
CA MET A 160 23.04 -2.83 -4.36
C MET A 160 24.41 -3.14 -4.91
N ASP A 161 24.48 -3.39 -6.23
CA ASP A 161 25.78 -3.52 -6.87
C ASP A 161 26.47 -2.14 -6.96
N LYS A 162 27.76 -2.13 -7.33
CA LYS A 162 28.53 -0.89 -7.43
C LYS A 162 27.92 0.12 -8.41
N SER A 163 27.31 -0.34 -9.49
CA SER A 163 26.68 0.52 -10.48
C SER A 163 25.38 1.13 -9.94
N GLU A 164 24.61 0.36 -9.19
CA GLU A 164 23.39 0.82 -8.50
C GLU A 164 23.74 1.86 -7.43
N GLU A 165 24.80 1.65 -6.66
CA GLU A 165 25.28 2.61 -5.65
C GLU A 165 25.76 3.93 -6.30
N GLN A 166 26.48 3.85 -7.41
CA GLN A 166 26.90 5.02 -8.21
C GLN A 166 25.70 5.81 -8.75
N ALA A 167 24.73 5.11 -9.36
CA ALA A 167 23.51 5.73 -9.86
C ALA A 167 22.67 6.34 -8.73
N LEU A 168 22.60 5.66 -7.58
CA LEU A 168 21.91 6.18 -6.40
C LEU A 168 22.56 7.47 -5.90
N ARG A 169 23.89 7.53 -5.77
CA ARG A 169 24.59 8.75 -5.31
C ARG A 169 24.33 9.93 -6.26
N TYR A 170 24.31 9.66 -7.56
CA TYR A 170 23.97 10.65 -8.58
C TYR A 170 22.54 11.17 -8.43
N CYS A 171 21.56 10.28 -8.30
CA CYS A 171 20.17 10.66 -8.10
C CYS A 171 19.95 11.36 -6.75
N ALA A 172 20.65 10.94 -5.71
CA ALA A 172 20.54 11.51 -4.37
C ALA A 172 20.92 12.98 -4.34
N GLY A 173 21.90 13.43 -5.14
CA GLY A 173 22.27 14.84 -5.28
C GLY A 173 21.16 15.74 -5.85
N TYR A 174 20.22 15.19 -6.62
CA TYR A 174 19.10 15.97 -7.15
C TYR A 174 18.16 16.50 -6.05
N VAL A 175 17.99 15.75 -4.96
CA VAL A 175 17.08 16.09 -3.87
C VAL A 175 17.50 17.39 -3.15
N PRO A 176 18.72 17.51 -2.58
CA PRO A 176 19.17 18.75 -1.97
C PRO A 176 19.29 19.89 -2.97
N PHE A 177 19.73 19.63 -4.21
CA PHE A 177 19.76 20.65 -5.26
C PHE A 177 18.38 21.30 -5.48
N LYS A 178 17.35 20.46 -5.66
CA LYS A 178 15.98 20.91 -5.92
C LYS A 178 15.39 21.66 -4.73
N LEU A 179 15.54 21.12 -3.52
CA LEU A 179 15.01 21.72 -2.30
C LEU A 179 15.72 23.03 -1.97
N ARG A 180 17.06 23.08 -2.07
CA ARG A 180 17.84 24.30 -1.88
C ARG A 180 17.38 25.40 -2.82
N LYS A 181 17.24 25.10 -4.12
CA LYS A 181 16.74 26.06 -5.13
C LYS A 181 15.32 26.55 -4.82
N ARG A 182 14.47 25.71 -4.22
CA ARG A 182 13.12 26.09 -3.79
C ARG A 182 13.17 27.05 -2.60
N TYR A 183 13.92 26.72 -1.55
CA TYR A 183 13.99 27.54 -0.33
C TYR A 183 14.76 28.86 -0.54
N MET A 184 15.77 28.90 -1.41
CA MET A 184 16.46 30.15 -1.78
C MET A 184 15.53 31.21 -2.41
N LYS A 185 14.38 30.81 -2.97
CA LYS A 185 13.39 31.75 -3.53
C LYS A 185 12.50 32.38 -2.45
N MET A 186 12.47 31.81 -1.25
CA MET A 186 11.63 32.27 -0.13
C MET A 186 12.40 33.31 0.69
N LYS A 187 12.66 34.48 0.11
CA LYS A 187 13.38 35.58 0.77
C LYS A 187 12.63 36.05 2.02
N GLY A 188 13.35 36.36 3.09
CA GLY A 188 12.78 36.87 4.35
C GLY A 188 12.14 35.80 5.25
N ASN A 189 12.35 34.52 4.98
CA ASN A 189 11.89 33.43 5.84
C ASN A 189 13.10 32.75 6.53
N ASP A 190 13.24 32.95 7.83
CA ASP A 190 14.39 32.45 8.60
C ASP A 190 14.48 30.93 8.61
N VAL A 191 13.35 30.23 8.64
CA VAL A 191 13.31 28.76 8.57
C VAL A 191 13.78 28.27 7.20
N ALA A 192 13.38 28.96 6.13
CA ALA A 192 13.85 28.64 4.79
C ALA A 192 15.36 28.89 4.63
N ALA A 193 15.90 29.93 5.26
CA ALA A 193 17.35 30.18 5.30
C ALA A 193 18.09 29.04 6.02
N GLN A 194 17.61 28.61 7.20
CA GLN A 194 18.17 27.47 7.91
C GLN A 194 18.14 26.18 7.09
N TYR A 195 17.06 25.93 6.35
CA TYR A 195 17.00 24.78 5.43
C TYR A 195 18.03 24.89 4.31
N VAL A 196 18.26 26.09 3.75
CA VAL A 196 19.29 26.30 2.74
C VAL A 196 20.67 26.00 3.30
N ASP A 197 20.96 26.40 4.53
CA ASP A 197 22.26 26.16 5.18
C ASP A 197 22.51 24.66 5.39
N ILE A 198 21.52 23.92 5.93
CA ILE A 198 21.61 22.46 6.08
C ILE A 198 21.78 21.78 4.73
N LEU A 199 20.93 22.10 3.75
CA LEU A 199 21.02 21.47 2.43
C LEU A 199 22.32 21.83 1.71
N SER A 200 22.98 22.93 2.07
CA SER A 200 24.30 23.29 1.52
C SER A 200 25.43 22.55 2.21
N SER A 201 25.32 22.27 3.51
CA SER A 201 26.31 21.45 4.26
C SER A 201 26.33 19.98 3.82
N TRP A 202 25.28 19.53 3.13
CA TRP A 202 25.21 18.20 2.51
C TRP A 202 26.12 18.04 1.30
N SER A 203 26.64 19.13 0.75
CA SER A 203 27.64 19.08 -0.32
C SER A 203 28.96 18.50 0.21
N GLU A 204 29.69 17.78 -0.64
CA GLU A 204 31.12 17.56 -0.39
C GLU A 204 31.81 18.94 -0.32
N GLY A 205 32.54 19.19 0.78
CA GLY A 205 33.42 20.35 0.88
C GLY A 205 34.60 20.22 -0.10
N LYS A 206 35.30 21.32 -0.37
CA LYS A 206 36.49 21.36 -1.25
C LYS A 206 37.73 20.64 -0.67
N SER A 207 37.58 19.82 0.38
CA SER A 207 38.71 19.28 1.15
C SER A 207 39.15 17.91 0.63
N SER A 208 40.36 17.91 0.05
CA SER A 208 41.38 16.85 -0.02
C SER A 208 40.92 15.39 -0.11
N HIS A 209 41.20 14.78 -1.26
CA HIS A 209 41.13 13.35 -1.58
C HIS A 209 42.01 12.41 -0.73
N ASP A 210 42.33 12.75 0.53
CA ASP A 210 43.38 12.08 1.32
C ASP A 210 42.89 10.95 2.24
N ALA A 211 41.73 10.36 1.97
CA ALA A 211 41.35 9.09 2.61
C ALA A 211 40.56 8.21 1.64
N ASP A 212 41.08 7.02 1.35
CA ASP A 212 40.37 5.94 0.66
C ASP A 212 39.15 5.50 1.49
N SER A 213 38.06 6.27 1.44
CA SER A 213 36.78 5.86 2.02
C SER A 213 36.24 4.67 1.23
N LEU A 214 35.54 3.74 1.91
CA LEU A 214 34.88 2.60 1.27
C LEU A 214 33.92 3.04 0.12
N LEU A 215 33.49 4.30 0.13
CA LEU A 215 32.55 4.90 -0.82
C LEU A 215 33.22 5.77 -1.87
N ASP A 216 34.53 5.93 -1.82
CA ASP A 216 35.29 6.81 -2.72
C ASP A 216 35.09 6.46 -4.21
N TYR A 217 34.87 5.18 -4.52
CA TYR A 217 34.54 4.72 -5.87
C TYR A 217 33.25 5.32 -6.45
N THR A 218 32.30 5.72 -5.60
CA THR A 218 31.06 6.40 -6.02
C THR A 218 31.28 7.90 -6.24
N THR A 219 32.13 8.54 -5.43
CA THR A 219 32.52 9.95 -5.61
C THR A 219 33.34 10.12 -6.90
N LYS A 220 34.37 9.29 -7.10
CA LYS A 220 35.17 9.26 -8.34
C LYS A 220 34.31 9.09 -9.59
N TRP A 221 33.27 8.24 -9.52
CA TRP A 221 32.36 8.06 -10.64
C TRP A 221 31.51 9.30 -10.92
N ILE A 222 30.98 9.96 -9.88
CA ILE A 222 30.24 11.22 -10.05
C ILE A 222 31.13 12.31 -10.65
N ASP A 223 32.40 12.37 -10.27
CA ASP A 223 33.35 13.34 -10.80
C ASP A 223 33.52 13.21 -12.30
N VAL A 224 33.58 11.98 -12.81
CA VAL A 224 33.63 11.70 -14.26
C VAL A 224 32.33 12.13 -14.96
N GLN A 225 31.17 11.98 -14.32
CA GLN A 225 29.89 12.40 -14.89
C GLN A 225 29.64 13.92 -14.79
N ASN A 226 30.35 14.61 -13.90
CA ASN A 226 30.05 16.00 -13.59
C ASN A 226 30.60 16.96 -14.65
N ARG A 227 29.70 17.69 -15.30
CA ARG A 227 30.02 18.77 -16.26
C ARG A 227 29.87 20.18 -15.65
N GLY A 228 30.04 20.30 -14.34
CA GLY A 228 29.95 21.56 -13.60
C GLY A 228 28.55 21.90 -13.05
N GLY A 229 27.58 21.00 -13.17
CA GLY A 229 26.17 21.23 -12.77
C GLY A 229 25.63 20.28 -11.71
N LEU A 230 26.38 19.24 -11.32
CA LEU A 230 25.91 18.27 -10.34
C LEU A 230 26.13 18.74 -8.91
N PHE A 231 25.15 18.48 -8.04
CA PHE A 231 25.29 18.63 -6.60
C PHE A 231 25.91 17.35 -6.04
N LYS A 232 27.19 17.39 -5.67
CA LYS A 232 27.90 16.26 -5.07
C LYS A 232 27.59 16.18 -3.59
N ILE A 233 27.02 15.07 -3.15
CA ILE A 233 26.69 14.85 -1.74
C ILE A 233 27.83 14.14 -1.01
N ASN A 234 28.00 14.45 0.27
CA ASN A 234 28.97 13.75 1.11
C ASN A 234 28.52 12.31 1.48
N ASP A 235 29.45 11.51 1.98
CA ASP A 235 29.22 10.09 2.33
C ASP A 235 28.10 9.92 3.37
N ASN A 236 27.97 10.86 4.31
CA ASN A 236 26.95 10.76 5.35
C ASN A 236 25.53 10.88 4.79
N VAL A 237 25.35 11.83 3.89
CA VAL A 237 24.10 12.06 3.15
C VAL A 237 23.84 10.92 2.17
N PHE A 238 24.87 10.41 1.50
CA PHE A 238 24.73 9.23 0.63
C PHE A 238 24.19 8.02 1.40
N ILE A 239 24.73 7.73 2.59
CA ILE A 239 24.25 6.63 3.44
C ILE A 239 22.78 6.82 3.82
N LEU A 240 22.33 8.05 4.11
CA LEU A 240 20.91 8.31 4.36
C LEU A 240 20.05 7.89 3.14
N PHE A 241 20.41 8.33 1.94
CA PHE A 241 19.68 7.97 0.72
C PHE A 241 19.79 6.47 0.39
N LYS A 242 20.89 5.81 0.76
CA LYS A 242 21.06 4.35 0.68
C LYS A 242 20.01 3.62 1.52
N MET A 243 19.83 4.02 2.77
CA MET A 243 18.82 3.44 3.67
C MET A 243 17.39 3.70 3.17
N MET A 244 17.14 4.88 2.59
CA MET A 244 15.86 5.17 1.95
C MET A 244 15.61 4.26 0.75
N GLU A 245 16.62 4.02 -0.09
CA GLU A 245 16.51 3.13 -1.25
C GLU A 245 16.28 1.67 -0.83
N GLU A 246 16.91 1.21 0.26
CA GLU A 246 16.66 -0.11 0.82
C GLU A 246 15.19 -0.27 1.23
N THR A 247 14.59 0.75 1.87
CA THR A 247 13.15 0.77 2.17
C THR A 247 12.30 0.70 0.90
N VAL A 248 12.69 1.41 -0.15
CA VAL A 248 12.01 1.37 -1.47
C VAL A 248 12.11 -0.02 -2.08
N ARG A 249 13.31 -0.61 -2.19
CA ARG A 249 13.54 -1.95 -2.78
C ARG A 249 12.83 -3.07 -2.01
N ALA A 250 12.70 -2.94 -0.69
CA ALA A 250 11.96 -3.87 0.15
C ALA A 250 10.43 -3.79 -0.08
N THR A 251 9.93 -2.63 -0.51
CA THR A 251 8.49 -2.38 -0.64
C THR A 251 8.00 -2.49 -2.07
N VAL A 252 8.73 -1.88 -3.00
CA VAL A 252 8.33 -1.69 -4.40
C VAL A 252 9.04 -2.72 -5.26
N GLN A 253 8.41 -3.89 -5.39
CA GLN A 253 8.93 -4.98 -6.22
C GLN A 253 7.94 -5.30 -7.34
N VAL A 254 8.46 -5.65 -8.53
CA VAL A 254 7.63 -6.05 -9.69
C VAL A 254 6.66 -7.18 -9.32
N LYS A 255 7.10 -8.10 -8.46
CA LYS A 255 6.31 -9.23 -7.96
C LYS A 255 5.14 -8.82 -7.06
N ASN A 256 5.23 -7.64 -6.41
CA ASN A 256 4.23 -7.12 -5.48
C ASN A 256 3.29 -6.09 -6.11
N ILE A 257 3.45 -5.77 -7.41
CA ILE A 257 2.69 -4.72 -8.10
C ILE A 257 1.17 -4.96 -8.00
N ASN A 258 0.73 -6.21 -8.11
CA ASN A 258 -0.70 -6.53 -8.08
C ASN A 258 -1.34 -6.25 -6.70
N ARG A 259 -0.54 -6.22 -5.63
CA ARG A 259 -0.99 -5.88 -4.26
C ARG A 259 -0.98 -4.37 -4.02
N LEU A 260 -0.10 -3.64 -4.70
CA LEU A 260 0.02 -2.19 -4.59
C LEU A 260 -0.99 -1.41 -5.45
N GLN A 261 -1.94 -2.09 -6.11
CA GLN A 261 -2.91 -1.45 -7.02
C GLN A 261 -3.89 -0.52 -6.30
N ASP A 262 -4.26 -0.86 -5.06
CA ASP A 262 -5.25 -0.11 -4.28
C ASP A 262 -4.59 0.77 -3.20
N GLU A 263 -3.25 0.78 -3.14
CA GLU A 263 -2.50 1.54 -2.15
C GLU A 263 -1.83 2.78 -2.74
N ASN A 264 -1.88 3.89 -2.00
CA ASN A 264 -1.07 5.05 -2.32
C ASN A 264 0.40 4.74 -1.96
N LEU A 265 1.18 4.33 -2.96
CA LEU A 265 2.58 3.93 -2.80
C LEU A 265 3.45 5.01 -2.13
N GLN A 266 3.17 6.28 -2.39
CA GLN A 266 3.93 7.38 -1.78
C GLN A 266 3.64 7.45 -0.28
N SER A 267 2.37 7.33 0.13
CA SER A 267 1.96 7.32 1.54
C SER A 267 2.50 6.07 2.26
N LEU A 268 2.47 4.90 1.62
CA LEU A 268 3.02 3.66 2.18
C LEU A 268 4.52 3.79 2.46
N LEU A 269 5.29 4.25 1.47
CA LEU A 269 6.73 4.43 1.61
C LEU A 269 7.06 5.49 2.66
N LEU A 270 6.31 6.58 2.70
CA LEU A 270 6.50 7.64 3.69
C LEU A 270 6.28 7.08 5.11
N LYS A 271 5.17 6.36 5.33
CA LYS A 271 4.86 5.72 6.62
C LYS A 271 5.96 4.74 7.04
N LYS A 272 6.49 3.94 6.10
CA LYS A 272 7.58 3.00 6.38
C LYS A 272 8.88 3.72 6.75
N MET A 273 9.25 4.76 6.02
CA MET A 273 10.45 5.56 6.30
C MET A 273 10.33 6.31 7.64
N GLU A 274 9.14 6.86 7.94
CA GLU A 274 8.89 7.55 9.21
C GLU A 274 8.81 6.58 10.41
N GLY A 275 8.56 5.29 10.17
CA GLY A 275 8.61 4.24 11.20
C GLY A 275 10.00 3.62 11.42
N ASP A 276 10.98 3.87 10.54
CA ASP A 276 12.31 3.26 10.63
C ASP A 276 13.24 4.06 11.56
N GLN A 277 13.43 3.54 12.78
CA GLN A 277 14.29 4.17 13.79
C GLN A 277 15.75 4.34 13.36
N ARG A 278 16.29 3.43 12.52
CA ARG A 278 17.66 3.54 12.03
C ARG A 278 17.77 4.70 11.05
N LEU A 279 16.79 4.81 10.14
CA LEU A 279 16.72 5.91 9.19
C LEU A 279 16.55 7.26 9.91
N LEU A 280 15.69 7.31 10.94
CA LEU A 280 15.50 8.52 11.74
C LEU A 280 16.76 8.91 12.54
N SER A 281 17.47 7.94 13.10
CA SER A 281 18.76 8.17 13.76
C SER A 281 19.78 8.76 12.78
N ARG A 282 19.85 8.20 11.56
CA ARG A 282 20.74 8.72 10.51
C ARG A 282 20.35 10.12 10.05
N TRP A 283 19.05 10.40 9.92
CA TRP A 283 18.52 11.72 9.63
C TRP A 283 19.02 12.76 10.63
N ASN A 284 18.89 12.47 11.92
CA ASN A 284 19.33 13.39 12.98
C ASN A 284 20.83 13.70 12.88
N SER A 285 21.65 12.71 12.52
CA SER A 285 23.09 12.88 12.33
C SER A 285 23.48 13.79 11.15
N VAL A 286 22.66 13.87 10.09
CA VAL A 286 22.95 14.72 8.91
C VAL A 286 22.33 16.12 8.99
N CYS A 287 21.43 16.34 9.95
CA CYS A 287 20.68 17.59 10.14
C CYS A 287 21.06 18.36 11.41
N ASN A 288 22.21 18.04 12.02
CA ASN A 288 22.70 18.61 13.29
C ASN A 288 22.20 20.04 13.58
N ASN A 289 21.61 20.23 14.77
CA ASN A 289 21.20 21.52 15.36
C ASN A 289 19.92 22.19 14.83
N LEU A 290 19.05 21.51 14.09
CA LEU A 290 17.73 22.05 13.78
C LEU A 290 16.72 21.79 14.91
N VAL A 291 15.89 22.79 15.26
CA VAL A 291 14.77 22.64 16.19
C VAL A 291 13.87 21.49 15.73
N SER A 292 13.41 20.64 16.67
CA SER A 292 12.70 19.38 16.42
C SER A 292 11.59 19.49 15.36
N GLU A 293 10.78 20.55 15.42
CA GLU A 293 9.66 20.76 14.49
C GLU A 293 10.12 21.10 13.06
N GLY A 294 11.12 21.98 12.91
CA GLY A 294 11.72 22.30 11.62
C GLY A 294 12.40 21.08 11.00
N SER A 295 13.09 20.29 11.83
CA SER A 295 13.76 19.05 11.39
C SER A 295 12.77 18.06 10.81
N SER A 296 11.62 17.87 11.48
CA SER A 296 10.54 17.00 11.02
C SER A 296 9.98 17.44 9.67
N LYS A 297 9.72 18.75 9.50
CA LYS A 297 9.17 19.29 8.25
C LYS A 297 10.14 19.14 7.07
N LEU A 298 11.42 19.46 7.28
CA LEU A 298 12.44 19.25 6.25
C LEU A 298 12.61 17.76 5.91
N ARG A 299 12.57 16.87 6.92
CA ARG A 299 12.62 15.41 6.73
C ARG A 299 11.51 14.92 5.82
N THR A 300 10.27 15.28 6.13
CA THR A 300 9.11 14.88 5.34
C THR A 300 9.23 15.40 3.90
N GLU A 301 9.74 16.62 3.67
CA GLU A 301 9.94 17.15 2.31
C GLU A 301 11.06 16.41 1.55
N VAL A 302 12.16 16.05 2.22
CA VAL A 302 13.24 15.23 1.63
C VAL A 302 12.73 13.84 1.28
N PHE A 303 12.02 13.19 2.20
CA PHE A 303 11.44 11.86 2.00
C PHE A 303 10.46 11.87 0.83
N LYS A 304 9.50 12.80 0.82
CA LYS A 304 8.55 12.96 -0.28
C LYS A 304 9.24 13.20 -1.62
N CYS A 305 10.28 14.04 -1.65
CA CYS A 305 11.02 14.33 -2.89
C CYS A 305 11.68 13.07 -3.45
N PHE A 306 12.36 12.29 -2.59
CA PHE A 306 13.00 11.04 -2.97
C PHE A 306 11.99 9.98 -3.39
N ILE A 307 10.95 9.75 -2.58
CA ILE A 307 9.87 8.79 -2.85
C ILE A 307 9.21 9.10 -4.20
N LYS A 308 8.88 10.37 -4.48
CA LYS A 308 8.28 10.77 -5.75
C LYS A 308 9.17 10.39 -6.93
N MET A 309 10.46 10.69 -6.86
CA MET A 309 11.43 10.35 -7.90
C MET A 309 11.51 8.83 -8.15
N ARG A 310 11.51 8.04 -7.08
CA ARG A 310 11.57 6.57 -7.18
C ARG A 310 10.26 5.98 -7.72
N CYS A 311 9.11 6.44 -7.25
CA CYS A 311 7.80 6.02 -7.76
C CYS A 311 7.64 6.33 -9.26
N GLU A 312 8.01 7.53 -9.71
CA GLU A 312 7.96 7.90 -11.14
C GLU A 312 8.88 7.02 -11.99
N SER A 313 10.09 6.75 -11.50
CA SER A 313 11.05 5.87 -12.17
C SER A 313 10.54 4.43 -12.26
N PHE A 314 9.98 3.93 -11.16
CA PHE A 314 9.39 2.59 -11.09
C PHE A 314 8.22 2.44 -12.07
N ILE A 315 7.30 3.40 -12.11
CA ILE A 315 6.15 3.38 -13.04
C ILE A 315 6.63 3.35 -14.49
N LYS A 316 7.66 4.15 -14.85
CA LYS A 316 8.23 4.14 -16.20
C LYS A 316 8.79 2.76 -16.59
N VAL A 317 9.57 2.15 -15.70
CA VAL A 317 10.14 0.80 -15.92
C VAL A 317 9.03 -0.24 -16.02
N TYR A 318 8.03 -0.18 -15.14
CA TYR A 318 6.89 -1.10 -15.16
C TYR A 318 6.10 -1.01 -16.46
N LEU A 319 5.77 0.21 -16.91
CA LEU A 319 5.07 0.42 -18.19
C LEU A 319 5.90 -0.10 -19.36
N HIS A 320 7.22 0.06 -19.32
CA HIS A 320 8.12 -0.48 -20.36
C HIS A 320 8.11 -2.00 -20.41
N ILE A 321 8.25 -2.67 -19.26
CA ILE A 321 8.17 -4.14 -19.14
C ILE A 321 6.80 -4.64 -19.63
N ARG A 322 5.71 -3.95 -19.26
CA ARG A 322 4.36 -4.31 -19.70
C ARG A 322 4.20 -4.19 -21.22
N LYS A 323 4.76 -3.14 -21.84
CA LYS A 323 4.76 -2.97 -23.30
C LYS A 323 5.50 -4.10 -24.01
N GLN A 324 6.72 -4.43 -23.56
CA GLN A 324 7.50 -5.54 -24.12
C GLN A 324 6.79 -6.89 -23.98
N ASN A 325 6.13 -7.14 -22.84
CA ASN A 325 5.34 -8.35 -22.64
C ASN A 325 4.09 -8.39 -23.54
N SER A 326 3.45 -7.24 -23.82
CA SER A 326 2.30 -7.18 -24.73
C SER A 326 2.68 -7.36 -26.20
N GLU A 327 3.86 -6.89 -26.63
CA GLU A 327 4.36 -7.09 -28.00
C GLU A 327 4.67 -8.57 -28.29
N ASN A 328 5.03 -9.34 -27.26
CA ASN A 328 5.21 -10.80 -27.36
C ASN A 328 3.89 -11.59 -27.35
N VAL A 329 2.74 -10.97 -27.05
CA VAL A 329 1.43 -11.65 -26.91
C VAL A 329 0.55 -11.54 -28.17
N SER A 330 0.90 -10.75 -29.20
CA SER A 330 0.08 -10.71 -30.43
C SER A 330 0.87 -10.56 -31.72
N LYS A 331 1.23 -11.70 -32.32
CA LYS A 331 1.28 -11.87 -33.79
C LYS A 331 0.48 -13.08 -34.29
N LYS A 332 -0.12 -13.87 -33.39
CA LYS A 332 -0.90 -15.08 -33.73
C LYS A 332 -2.41 -14.79 -33.88
N MET A 333 -2.99 -13.85 -33.12
CA MET A 333 -4.42 -13.53 -33.20
C MET A 333 -4.78 -12.59 -34.38
N GLU A 334 -3.90 -11.69 -34.79
CA GLU A 334 -4.15 -10.80 -35.94
C GLU A 334 -4.31 -11.56 -37.28
N LYS A 335 -3.68 -12.73 -37.43
CA LYS A 335 -3.83 -13.58 -38.62
C LYS A 335 -5.13 -14.41 -38.61
N SER A 336 -5.76 -14.60 -37.45
CA SER A 336 -7.03 -15.35 -37.32
C SER A 336 -8.21 -14.49 -37.74
N LEU A 337 -8.28 -13.24 -37.23
CA LEU A 337 -9.34 -12.29 -37.55
C LEU A 337 -9.39 -11.92 -39.04
N ARG A 338 -8.24 -11.81 -39.72
CA ARG A 338 -8.19 -11.55 -41.16
C ARG A 338 -8.62 -12.74 -42.03
N LYS A 339 -8.59 -13.98 -41.50
CA LYS A 339 -9.08 -15.16 -42.23
C LYS A 339 -10.59 -15.32 -42.15
N GLU A 340 -11.22 -14.87 -41.06
CA GLU A 340 -12.68 -14.95 -40.90
C GLU A 340 -13.40 -13.86 -41.69
N LEU A 341 -12.88 -12.62 -41.70
CA LEU A 341 -13.43 -11.53 -42.51
C LEU A 341 -13.34 -11.75 -44.03
N ASN A 342 -12.42 -12.60 -44.50
CA ASN A 342 -12.32 -12.97 -45.92
C ASN A 342 -13.18 -14.18 -46.30
N LYS A 343 -13.76 -14.91 -45.33
CA LYS A 343 -14.70 -16.00 -45.60
C LYS A 343 -16.14 -15.50 -45.76
N GLU A 344 -16.49 -14.35 -45.19
CA GLU A 344 -17.81 -13.73 -45.33
C GLU A 344 -17.99 -12.94 -46.64
N LYS A 345 -16.99 -12.92 -47.53
CA LYS A 345 -17.03 -12.24 -48.84
C LYS A 345 -17.09 -13.20 -50.04
N LYS A 346 -17.54 -14.44 -49.86
CA LYS A 346 -17.78 -15.37 -50.96
C LYS A 346 -19.20 -15.88 -50.99
#